data_AF-A0A9P1H592-F1
#
_entry.id   AF-A0A9P1H592-F1
#
_cell.length_a   1.000
_cell.length_b   1.000
_cell.length_c   1.000
_cell.angle_alpha   90.00
_cell.angle_beta   90.00
_cell.angle_gamma   90.00
#
_symmetry.space_group_name_H-M   'P 1'
#
loop_
_entity.id
_entity.type
_entity.pdbx_description
1 polymer ?
#
loop_
_entity_poly.entity_id
_entity_poly.type
_entity_poly.pdbx_seq_one_letter_code
_entity_poly.pdbx_strand_id
1 'polypeptide(L)'
;MAGTINKPKKPKSKRVTSRLRHKIEKKSAAKQRKERKLSKKNPEWRSKLKKDPGIPNSFPYKEKILQEIEENRVKKQEAAARRKELAKAAKTGASADGGEDEAGSDVEGSGDDEFDDTMEVDDGAIDESNPMAAL
;
A
#
# COMPACT_ATOMS: atom_id res chain seq x y z
N MET A 1 -6.19 0.59 66.85
CA MET A 1 -6.13 0.60 65.37
C MET A 1 -5.35 -0.62 64.91
N ALA A 2 -5.99 -1.78 64.81
CA ALA A 2 -5.32 -3.02 64.44
C ALA A 2 -5.03 -3.01 62.93
N GLY A 3 -3.75 -2.95 62.56
CA GLY A 3 -3.29 -3.01 61.18
C GLY A 3 -3.70 -4.32 60.53
N THR A 4 -4.41 -4.25 59.41
CA THR A 4 -4.78 -5.41 58.60
C THR A 4 -3.52 -6.06 58.04
N ILE A 5 -3.14 -7.21 58.60
CA ILE A 5 -2.07 -8.07 58.08
C ILE A 5 -2.47 -8.48 56.66
N ASN A 6 -1.84 -7.88 55.65
CA ASN A 6 -2.09 -8.22 54.25
C ASN A 6 -1.51 -9.60 53.97
N LYS A 7 -2.31 -10.66 54.18
CA LYS A 7 -1.90 -12.05 53.89
C LYS A 7 -1.71 -12.16 52.38
N PRO A 8 -0.48 -12.31 51.85
CA PRO A 8 -0.28 -12.31 50.40
C PRO A 8 -1.00 -13.50 49.76
N LYS A 9 -1.78 -13.23 48.70
CA LYS A 9 -2.47 -14.28 47.94
C LYS A 9 -1.44 -15.22 47.31
N LYS A 10 -1.82 -16.50 47.15
CA LYS A 10 -0.98 -17.48 46.45
C LYS A 10 -0.56 -16.93 45.08
N PRO A 11 0.73 -16.93 44.73
CA PRO A 11 1.20 -16.37 43.47
C PRO A 11 0.65 -17.18 42.29
N LYS A 12 0.22 -16.47 41.24
CA LYS A 12 -0.22 -17.13 40.00
C LYS A 12 1.00 -17.68 39.27
N SER A 13 0.89 -18.93 38.80
CA SER A 13 1.94 -19.55 37.98
C SER A 13 2.08 -18.83 36.64
N LYS A 14 3.32 -18.59 36.21
CA LYS A 14 3.65 -18.10 34.86
C LYS A 14 3.63 -19.21 33.80
N ARG A 15 3.48 -20.47 34.21
CA ARG A 15 3.42 -21.62 33.30
C ARG A 15 2.11 -21.59 32.52
N VAL A 16 2.21 -21.67 31.20
CA VAL A 16 1.05 -21.69 30.30
C VAL A 16 0.73 -23.13 29.93
N THR A 17 -0.53 -23.53 30.07
CA THR A 17 -0.98 -24.85 29.63
C THR A 17 -0.86 -25.00 28.11
N SER A 18 -0.57 -26.21 27.62
CA SER A 18 -0.46 -26.47 26.17
C SER A 18 -1.72 -26.03 25.41
N ARG A 19 -2.90 -26.33 25.97
CA ARG A 19 -4.20 -25.90 25.44
C ARG A 19 -4.30 -24.39 25.24
N LEU A 20 -3.78 -23.59 26.18
CA LEU A 20 -3.82 -22.13 26.08
C LEU A 20 -2.86 -21.64 24.99
N ARG A 21 -1.67 -22.21 24.86
CA ARG A 21 -0.72 -21.88 23.78
C ARG A 21 -1.32 -22.10 22.40
N HIS A 22 -1.84 -23.29 22.13
CA HIS A 22 -2.48 -23.61 20.84
C HIS A 22 -3.75 -22.79 20.58
N LYS A 23 -4.51 -22.45 21.64
CA LYS A 23 -5.66 -21.55 21.50
C LYS A 23 -5.22 -20.14 21.08
N ILE A 24 -4.14 -19.62 21.66
CA ILE A 24 -3.59 -18.30 21.30
C ILE A 24 -3.12 -18.31 19.85
N GLU A 25 -2.37 -19.33 19.45
CA GLU A 25 -1.87 -19.51 18.08
C GLU A 25 -3.01 -19.58 17.04
N LYS A 26 -4.03 -20.41 17.28
CA LYS A 26 -5.19 -20.48 16.38
C LYS A 26 -5.94 -19.14 16.30
N LYS A 27 -6.07 -18.43 17.42
CA LYS A 27 -6.71 -17.10 17.46
C LYS A 27 -5.88 -16.03 16.74
N SER A 28 -4.55 -16.02 16.89
CA SER A 28 -3.69 -15.06 16.19
C SER A 28 -3.71 -15.29 14.69
N ALA A 29 -3.61 -16.55 14.24
CA ALA A 29 -3.74 -16.91 12.84
C ALA A 29 -5.11 -16.52 12.26
N ALA A 30 -6.20 -16.77 12.99
CA ALA A 30 -7.54 -16.35 12.57
C ALA A 30 -7.67 -14.83 12.47
N LYS A 31 -7.08 -14.07 13.41
CA LYS A 31 -7.03 -12.59 13.37
C LYS A 31 -6.32 -12.10 12.12
N GLN A 32 -5.12 -12.62 11.83
CA GLN A 32 -4.35 -12.25 10.64
C GLN A 32 -5.07 -12.59 9.33
N ARG A 33 -5.73 -13.76 9.26
CA ARG A 33 -6.58 -14.13 8.10
C ARG A 33 -7.74 -13.16 7.90
N LYS A 34 -8.39 -12.73 8.98
CA LYS A 34 -9.47 -11.72 8.92
C LYS A 34 -8.92 -10.36 8.49
N GLU A 35 -7.81 -9.90 9.06
CA GLU A 35 -7.16 -8.63 8.68
C GLU A 35 -6.75 -8.61 7.20
N ARG A 36 -6.23 -9.72 6.65
CA ARG A 36 -5.92 -9.84 5.22
C ARG A 36 -7.17 -9.79 4.33
N LYS A 37 -8.28 -10.39 4.77
CA LYS A 37 -9.56 -10.32 4.04
C LYS A 37 -10.12 -8.89 4.09
N LEU A 38 -10.07 -8.25 5.25
CA LEU A 38 -10.53 -6.86 5.41
C LEU A 38 -9.64 -5.89 4.63
N SER A 39 -8.32 -6.05 4.63
CA SER A 39 -7.40 -5.16 3.90
C SER A 39 -7.66 -5.13 2.40
N LYS A 40 -8.09 -6.25 1.82
CA LYS A 40 -8.49 -6.35 0.41
C LYS A 40 -9.87 -5.75 0.13
N LYS A 41 -10.78 -5.80 1.12
CA LYS A 41 -12.17 -5.35 1.00
C LYS A 41 -12.41 -3.90 1.42
N ASN A 42 -11.40 -3.22 1.96
CA ASN A 42 -11.59 -1.85 2.46
C ASN A 42 -11.84 -0.90 1.27
N PRO A 43 -13.02 -0.27 1.19
CA PRO A 43 -13.36 0.68 0.13
C PRO A 43 -12.70 2.05 0.33
N GLU A 44 -12.09 2.29 1.49
CA GLU A 44 -11.37 3.52 1.75
C GLU A 44 -10.14 3.61 0.83
N TRP A 45 -10.12 4.63 -0.02
CA TRP A 45 -8.98 5.03 -0.80
C TRP A 45 -7.78 5.29 0.12
N ARG A 46 -6.95 4.26 0.30
CA ARG A 46 -5.60 4.41 0.83
C ARG A 46 -4.86 5.25 -0.21
N SER A 47 -4.59 6.53 0.07
CA SER A 47 -3.72 7.32 -0.80
C SER A 47 -2.43 6.53 -0.99
N LYS A 48 -2.10 6.16 -2.25
CA LYS A 48 -0.86 5.41 -2.55
C LYS A 48 0.36 6.17 -2.02
N LEU A 49 0.28 7.51 -2.01
CA LEU A 49 1.24 8.36 -1.33
C LEU A 49 1.04 8.33 0.19
N LYS A 50 2.10 7.93 0.87
CA LYS A 50 2.27 8.10 2.32
C LYS A 50 2.38 9.61 2.60
N LYS A 51 1.65 10.08 3.61
CA LYS A 51 1.83 11.45 4.10
C LYS A 51 3.12 11.48 4.93
N ASP A 52 4.10 12.26 4.51
CA ASP A 52 5.33 12.41 5.27
C ASP A 52 5.06 13.24 6.54
N PRO A 53 5.59 12.84 7.71
CA PRO A 53 5.37 13.54 8.97
C PRO A 53 6.04 14.91 9.06
N GLY A 54 6.78 15.35 8.02
CA GLY A 54 7.40 16.67 7.93
C GLY A 54 8.55 16.91 8.92
N ILE A 55 9.04 18.14 8.97
CA ILE A 55 10.10 18.57 9.91
C ILE A 55 9.45 19.01 11.22
N PRO A 56 9.76 18.37 12.36
CA PRO A 56 9.22 18.75 13.66
C PRO A 56 9.59 20.17 14.08
N ASN A 57 8.71 20.84 14.82
CA ASN A 57 8.95 22.22 15.29
C ASN A 57 10.01 22.33 16.40
N SER A 58 10.31 21.23 17.09
CA SER A 58 11.31 21.20 18.16
C SER A 58 12.75 21.21 17.64
N PHE A 59 12.96 21.11 16.33
CA PHE A 59 14.29 21.07 15.75
C PHE A 59 14.89 22.49 15.68
N PRO A 60 16.05 22.74 16.32
CA PRO A 60 16.61 24.10 16.44
C PRO A 60 16.90 24.80 15.11
N TYR A 61 17.20 24.03 14.06
CA TYR A 61 17.55 24.56 12.74
C TYR A 61 16.48 24.27 11.69
N LYS A 62 15.20 24.17 12.09
CA LYS A 62 14.09 23.91 11.18
C LYS A 62 14.02 24.94 10.06
N GLU A 63 14.19 26.23 10.38
CA GLU A 63 14.15 27.33 9.41
C GLU A 63 15.25 27.20 8.35
N LYS A 64 16.46 26.79 8.76
CA LYS A 64 17.57 26.56 7.82
C LYS A 64 17.26 25.44 6.84
N ILE A 65 16.66 24.34 7.32
CA ILE A 65 16.27 23.21 6.46
C ILE A 65 15.14 23.62 5.50
N LEU A 66 14.19 24.46 5.94
CA LEU A 66 13.14 24.97 5.06
C LEU A 66 13.71 25.82 3.92
N GLN A 67 14.66 26.71 4.23
CA GLN A 67 15.37 27.52 3.23
C GLN A 67 16.12 26.65 2.21
N GLU A 68 16.88 25.65 2.67
CA GLU A 68 17.59 24.71 1.79
C GLU A 68 16.62 23.93 0.88
N ILE A 69 15.45 23.55 1.37
CA ILE A 69 14.42 22.86 0.58
C ILE A 69 13.82 23.79 -0.48
N GLU A 70 13.54 25.05 -0.15
CA GLU A 70 13.01 26.04 -1.10
C GLU A 70 14.02 26.31 -2.22
N GLU A 71 15.29 26.54 -1.89
CA GLU A 71 16.35 26.71 -2.88
C GLU A 71 16.47 25.50 -3.82
N ASN A 72 16.43 24.29 -3.26
CA ASN A 72 16.47 23.06 -4.06
C ASN A 72 15.25 22.90 -4.95
N ARG A 73 14.07 23.33 -4.50
CA ARG A 73 12.84 23.31 -5.31
C ARG A 73 12.95 24.27 -6.48
N VAL A 74 13.44 25.49 -6.27
CA VAL A 74 13.67 26.48 -7.34
C VAL A 74 14.67 25.95 -8.37
N LYS A 75 15.84 25.46 -7.92
CA LYS A 75 16.88 24.86 -8.79
C LYS A 75 16.34 23.70 -9.63
N LYS A 76 15.53 22.82 -9.03
CA LYS A 76 14.92 21.68 -9.74
C LYS A 76 13.88 22.13 -10.78
N GLN A 77 13.10 23.16 -10.48
CA GLN A 77 12.11 23.71 -11.42
C GLN A 77 12.79 24.39 -12.60
N GLU A 78 13.83 25.19 -12.37
CA GLU A 78 14.64 25.81 -13.42
C GLU A 78 15.32 24.77 -14.31
N ALA A 79 15.94 23.73 -13.72
CA ALA A 79 16.54 22.64 -14.48
C ALA A 79 15.51 21.86 -15.31
N ALA A 80 14.31 21.63 -14.78
CA ALA A 80 13.23 20.99 -15.51
C ALA A 80 12.71 21.86 -16.66
N ALA A 81 12.60 23.17 -16.48
CA ALA A 81 12.23 24.11 -17.53
C ALA A 81 13.28 24.12 -18.65
N ARG A 82 14.56 24.26 -18.31
CA ARG A 82 15.66 24.17 -19.29
C ARG A 82 15.68 22.84 -20.04
N ARG A 83 15.45 21.72 -19.34
CA ARG A 83 15.36 20.40 -20.00
C ARG A 83 14.18 20.33 -20.97
N LYS A 84 13.03 20.91 -20.62
CA LYS A 84 11.87 21.00 -21.52
C LYS A 84 12.15 21.89 -22.74
N GLU A 85 12.84 23.01 -22.56
CA GLU A 85 13.23 23.91 -23.65
C GLU A 85 14.22 23.25 -24.61
N LEU A 86 15.26 22.58 -24.09
CA LEU A 86 16.22 21.83 -24.91
C LEU A 86 15.56 20.67 -25.66
N ALA A 87 14.63 19.96 -25.02
CA ALA A 87 13.87 18.89 -25.67
C ALA A 87 12.96 19.44 -26.79
N LYS A 88 12.32 20.60 -26.58
CA LYS A 88 11.52 21.26 -27.61
C LYS A 88 12.39 21.76 -28.78
N ALA A 89 13.53 22.39 -28.50
CA ALA A 89 14.45 22.87 -29.53
C ALA A 89 15.05 21.72 -30.38
N ALA A 90 15.37 20.59 -29.75
CA ALA A 90 15.83 19.39 -30.45
C ALA A 90 14.74 18.77 -31.33
N LYS A 91 13.47 18.81 -30.90
CA LYS A 91 12.31 18.35 -31.68
C LYS A 91 12.05 19.27 -32.88
N THR A 92 12.08 20.59 -32.70
CA THR A 92 11.86 21.56 -33.78
C THR A 92 13.01 21.61 -34.80
N GLY A 93 14.24 21.28 -34.39
CA GLY A 93 15.38 21.13 -35.31
C GLY A 93 15.31 19.87 -36.18
N ALA A 94 14.61 18.83 -35.74
CA ALA A 94 14.38 17.60 -36.51
C ALA A 94 13.10 17.65 -37.38
N SER A 95 12.14 18.52 -37.07
CA SER A 95 10.87 18.69 -37.79
C SER A 95 10.89 19.76 -38.89
N ALA A 96 12.05 20.34 -39.23
CA ALA A 96 12.18 21.22 -40.40
C ALA A 96 12.24 20.45 -41.74
N ASP A 97 12.14 19.11 -41.74
CA ASP A 97 12.09 18.23 -42.92
C ASP A 97 10.88 17.27 -42.93
N GLY A 98 9.76 17.64 -42.32
CA GLY A 98 8.57 16.77 -42.35
C GLY A 98 7.37 17.39 -41.68
N GLY A 99 6.33 17.63 -42.49
CA GLY A 99 5.12 18.37 -42.17
C GLY A 99 4.32 17.87 -40.96
N GLU A 100 3.53 18.81 -40.46
CA GLU A 100 2.16 18.64 -39.94
C GLU A 100 1.86 17.31 -39.22
N ASP A 101 1.90 17.31 -37.88
CA ASP A 101 0.96 16.47 -37.15
C ASP A 101 0.59 17.09 -35.80
N GLU A 102 -0.71 17.29 -35.68
CA GLU A 102 -1.45 17.79 -34.54
C GLU A 102 -1.74 16.62 -33.59
N ALA A 103 -1.70 16.90 -32.28
CA ALA A 103 -2.29 16.10 -31.21
C ALA A 103 -1.97 14.58 -31.15
N GLY A 104 -1.04 14.20 -30.27
CA GLY A 104 -0.98 12.80 -29.81
C GLY A 104 0.17 12.49 -28.86
N SER A 105 0.02 12.80 -27.56
CA SER A 105 0.77 12.10 -26.50
C SER A 105 0.20 12.44 -25.11
N ASP A 106 -0.96 11.88 -24.80
CA ASP A 106 -1.34 11.54 -23.42
C ASP A 106 -2.00 10.16 -23.44
N VAL A 107 -1.18 9.11 -23.53
CA VAL A 107 -1.62 7.74 -23.26
C VAL A 107 -0.47 6.97 -22.61
N GLU A 108 -0.09 7.37 -21.40
CA GLU A 108 0.64 6.50 -20.47
C GLU A 108 -0.39 5.64 -19.72
N GLY A 109 -1.05 4.77 -20.48
CA GLY A 109 -1.88 3.67 -20.00
C GLY A 109 -1.13 2.37 -20.19
N SER A 110 -0.16 2.09 -19.31
CA SER A 110 0.41 0.74 -19.17
C SER A 110 -0.64 -0.16 -18.52
N GLY A 111 -1.56 -0.65 -19.36
CA GLY A 111 -2.48 -1.74 -19.09
C GLY A 111 -2.01 -2.96 -19.86
N ASP A 112 -1.01 -3.63 -19.31
CA ASP A 112 -0.70 -5.03 -19.60
C ASP A 112 -1.87 -5.86 -19.06
N ASP A 113 -2.80 -6.26 -19.94
CA ASP A 113 -3.79 -7.30 -19.68
C ASP A 113 -4.23 -7.88 -21.04
N GLU A 114 -3.27 -8.50 -21.72
CA GLU A 114 -3.53 -9.47 -22.78
C GLU A 114 -3.39 -10.87 -22.15
N PHE A 115 -4.46 -11.31 -21.48
CA PHE A 115 -4.72 -12.72 -21.29
C PHE A 115 -6.21 -12.99 -21.54
N ASP A 116 -6.48 -13.28 -22.81
CA ASP A 116 -7.71 -13.85 -23.34
C ASP A 116 -8.05 -15.14 -22.58
N ASP A 117 -9.00 -15.03 -21.65
CA ASP A 117 -9.62 -16.13 -20.91
C ASP A 117 -10.51 -16.93 -21.85
N THR A 118 -9.88 -17.77 -22.67
CA THR A 118 -10.55 -18.71 -23.57
C THR A 118 -10.38 -20.14 -23.06
N MET A 119 -11.52 -20.69 -22.63
CA MET A 119 -11.84 -22.09 -22.35
C MET A 119 -11.47 -22.71 -20.99
N GLU A 120 -12.46 -22.72 -20.09
CA GLU A 120 -12.73 -23.91 -19.28
C GLU A 120 -14.25 -24.11 -19.11
N VAL A 121 -14.84 -24.88 -20.02
CA VAL A 121 -16.09 -25.60 -19.77
C VAL A 121 -15.68 -26.91 -19.11
N ASP A 122 -15.70 -26.96 -17.78
CA ASP A 122 -15.61 -28.22 -17.03
C ASP A 122 -17.03 -28.71 -16.71
N ASP A 123 -17.36 -29.84 -17.35
CA ASP A 123 -18.60 -30.57 -17.26
C ASP A 123 -18.64 -31.35 -15.93
N GLY A 124 -19.53 -30.95 -15.02
CA GLY A 124 -20.24 -31.88 -14.14
C GLY A 124 -19.47 -32.60 -13.04
N ALA A 125 -18.95 -31.89 -12.04
CA ALA A 125 -18.70 -32.49 -10.73
C ALA A 125 -20.01 -32.53 -9.91
N ILE A 126 -20.82 -33.58 -10.15
CA ILE A 126 -21.90 -33.97 -9.23
C ILE A 126 -21.25 -34.36 -7.90
N ASP A 127 -21.53 -33.59 -6.85
CA ASP A 127 -21.06 -33.88 -5.50
C ASP A 127 -21.84 -35.07 -4.91
N GLU A 128 -21.31 -36.29 -5.11
CA GLU A 128 -21.83 -37.54 -4.56
C GLU A 128 -21.93 -37.57 -3.03
N SER A 129 -21.43 -36.54 -2.31
CA SER A 129 -21.52 -36.44 -0.86
C SER A 129 -22.75 -35.67 -0.36
N ASN A 130 -23.60 -35.15 -1.25
CA ASN A 130 -24.86 -34.49 -0.90
C ASN A 130 -26.09 -35.32 -1.31
N PRO A 131 -26.78 -36.00 -0.36
CA PRO A 131 -27.91 -36.90 -0.65
C PRO A 131 -29.19 -36.18 -1.12
N MET A 132 -29.21 -34.85 -1.21
CA MET A 132 -30.31 -34.07 -1.80
C MET A 132 -30.14 -33.78 -3.30
N ALA A 133 -29.01 -34.14 -3.91
CA ALA A 133 -28.79 -33.90 -5.34
C ALA A 133 -29.50 -34.91 -6.26
N ALA A 134 -30.05 -36.00 -5.72
CA ALA A 134 -30.62 -37.12 -6.47
C ALA A 134 -32.06 -37.51 -6.05
N LEU A 135 -32.89 -36.52 -5.70
CA LEU A 135 -34.35 -36.72 -5.49
C LEU A 135 -35.16 -35.61 -6.17
#